data_AF-A0A060CFI9-F1
#
_entry.id   AF-A0A060CFI9-F1
#
_cell.length_a   1.000
_cell.length_b   1.000
_cell.length_c   1.000
_cell.angle_alpha   90.00
_cell.angle_beta   90.00
_cell.angle_gamma   90.00
#
_symmetry.space_group_name_H-M   'P 1'
#
loop_
_entity.id
_entity.type
_entity.pdbx_description
1 polymer ?
#
loop_
_entity_poly.entity_id
_entity_poly.type
_entity_poly.pdbx_seq_one_letter_code
_entity_poly.pdbx_strand_id
1 'polypeptide(L)'
;FDARLPNPGDEALYRRLTSLGLAAEAAALTPDAGIWEYRGRARVHTFSAAMCWAALDRLARIAQQMNLAAEAADWRQRADKLKARILSRAWSEEAGAFVESLDGEGLDAALLFAAGYRPAAADGPALR
;
A
#
# COMPACT_ATOMS: atom_id res chain seq x y z
N PHE A 1 -11.50 12.02 -9.93
CA PHE A 1 -10.35 12.94 -9.76
C PHE A 1 -10.88 14.30 -9.37
N ASP A 2 -10.15 15.04 -8.54
CA ASP A 2 -10.63 16.33 -8.04
C ASP A 2 -10.41 17.43 -9.08
N ALA A 3 -11.49 17.82 -9.76
CA ALA A 3 -11.48 18.88 -10.77
C ALA A 3 -11.33 20.29 -10.19
N ARG A 4 -11.30 20.43 -8.86
CA ARG A 4 -11.14 21.74 -8.17
C ARG A 4 -9.68 22.19 -8.10
N LEU A 5 -8.72 21.34 -8.46
CA LEU A 5 -7.29 21.67 -8.43
C LEU A 5 -6.94 22.64 -9.57
N PRO A 6 -6.23 23.75 -9.29
CA PRO A 6 -5.78 24.68 -10.33
C PRO A 6 -4.76 24.06 -11.29
N ASN A 7 -4.04 23.03 -10.83
CA ASN A 7 -3.21 22.18 -11.68
C ASN A 7 -3.49 20.71 -11.32
N PRO A 8 -4.25 19.97 -12.17
CA PRO A 8 -4.57 18.57 -11.93
C PRO A 8 -3.39 17.62 -12.20
N GLY A 9 -2.27 18.14 -12.72
CA GLY A 9 -1.13 17.35 -13.19
C GLY A 9 -1.23 17.00 -14.68
N ASP A 10 -0.08 16.74 -15.28
CA ASP A 10 0.09 16.39 -16.69
C ASP A 10 0.95 15.13 -16.85
N GLU A 11 1.13 14.68 -18.09
CA GLU A 11 1.91 13.47 -18.36
C GLU A 11 3.35 13.61 -17.85
N ALA A 12 3.95 14.81 -17.94
CA ALA A 12 5.30 15.06 -17.44
C ALA A 12 5.40 14.82 -15.92
N LEU A 13 4.41 15.26 -15.13
CA LEU A 13 4.33 14.93 -13.71
C LEU A 13 4.16 13.43 -13.50
N TYR A 14 3.28 12.77 -14.26
CA TYR A 14 3.09 11.33 -14.17
C TYR A 14 4.41 10.56 -14.42
N ARG A 15 5.19 10.94 -15.45
CA ARG A 15 6.52 10.35 -15.72
C ARG A 15 7.53 10.56 -14.58
N ARG A 16 7.40 11.64 -13.79
CA ARG A 16 8.21 11.82 -12.57
C ARG A 16 7.73 10.92 -11.44
N LEU A 17 6.42 10.70 -11.32
CA LEU A 17 5.87 9.83 -10.30
C LEU A 17 6.19 8.35 -10.55
N THR A 18 6.39 7.92 -11.81
CA THR A 18 6.75 6.51 -12.10
C THR A 18 8.09 6.12 -11.49
N SER A 19 9.08 7.01 -11.42
CA SER A 19 10.36 6.71 -10.75
C SER A 19 10.18 6.51 -9.24
N LEU A 20 9.30 7.30 -8.60
CA LEU A 20 8.91 7.11 -7.20
C LEU A 20 8.14 5.79 -7.01
N GLY A 21 7.30 5.39 -7.96
CA GLY A 21 6.63 4.09 -7.95
C GLY A 21 7.61 2.93 -7.98
N LEU A 22 8.64 2.99 -8.83
CA LEU A 22 9.68 1.96 -8.88
C LEU A 22 10.49 1.92 -7.58
N ALA A 23 10.82 3.08 -7.00
CA ALA A 23 11.50 3.14 -5.71
C ALA A 23 10.63 2.57 -4.58
N ALA A 24 9.33 2.86 -4.58
CA ALA A 24 8.37 2.30 -3.64
C ALA A 24 8.26 0.77 -3.78
N GLU A 25 8.19 0.24 -5.00
CA GLU A 25 8.18 -1.21 -5.24
C GLU A 25 9.44 -1.88 -4.68
N ALA A 26 10.61 -1.28 -4.89
CA ALA A 26 11.89 -1.79 -4.40
C ALA A 26 11.98 -1.77 -2.85
N ALA A 27 11.45 -0.71 -2.22
CA ALA A 27 11.49 -0.54 -0.76
C ALA A 27 10.36 -1.28 -0.02
N ALA A 28 9.29 -1.69 -0.71
CA ALA A 28 8.03 -2.11 -0.08
C ALA A 28 8.17 -3.21 0.98
N LEU A 29 9.15 -4.10 0.83
CA LEU A 29 9.36 -5.25 1.72
C LEU A 29 10.73 -5.23 2.39
N THR A 30 11.37 -4.07 2.42
CA THR A 30 12.63 -3.88 3.15
C THR A 30 12.35 -3.42 4.57
N PRO A 31 13.13 -3.88 5.58
CA PRO A 31 12.99 -3.38 6.93
C PRO A 31 13.25 -1.86 7.04
N ASP A 32 12.37 -1.15 7.75
CA ASP A 32 12.48 0.27 8.04
C ASP A 32 12.12 0.59 9.50
N ALA A 33 12.12 1.87 9.87
CA ALA A 33 11.78 2.34 11.21
C ALA A 33 10.26 2.52 11.44
N GLY A 34 9.42 2.26 10.43
CA GLY A 34 7.99 2.56 10.45
C GLY A 34 7.68 4.06 10.54
N ILE A 35 6.39 4.43 10.48
CA ILE A 35 5.96 5.84 10.56
C ILE A 35 6.24 6.50 11.90
N TRP A 36 6.46 5.68 12.92
CA TRP A 36 6.75 6.12 14.28
C TRP A 36 8.25 6.39 14.49
N GLU A 37 9.08 6.17 13.46
CA GLU A 37 10.53 6.41 13.50
C GLU A 37 11.20 5.69 14.68
N TYR A 38 10.92 4.39 14.82
CA TYR A 38 11.44 3.59 15.93
C TYR A 38 12.97 3.57 15.94
N ARG A 39 13.55 3.82 17.12
CA ARG A 39 15.01 3.79 17.32
C ARG A 39 15.48 2.37 17.62
N GLY A 40 16.47 1.89 16.85
CA GLY A 40 17.08 0.57 17.07
C GLY A 40 16.21 -0.63 16.67
N ARG A 41 15.06 -0.40 16.05
CA ARG A 41 14.15 -1.43 15.56
C ARG A 41 13.92 -1.22 14.07
N ALA A 42 14.30 -2.21 13.27
CA ALA A 42 13.94 -2.26 11.85
C ALA A 42 13.13 -3.52 11.57
N ARG A 43 11.94 -3.35 10.96
CA ARG A 43 11.08 -4.46 10.53
C ARG A 43 10.38 -4.07 9.23
N VAL A 44 9.82 -5.05 8.54
CA VAL A 44 8.95 -4.76 7.39
C VAL A 44 7.59 -4.31 7.93
N HIS A 45 7.45 -3.01 8.21
CA HIS A 45 6.22 -2.48 8.79
C HIS A 45 5.07 -2.52 7.77
N THR A 46 3.91 -3.01 8.22
CA THR A 46 2.73 -3.21 7.39
C THR A 46 2.25 -1.88 6.79
N PHE A 47 2.28 -0.79 7.57
CA PHE A 47 1.91 0.53 7.08
C PHE A 47 2.82 0.98 5.93
N SER A 48 4.14 0.88 6.09
CA SER A 48 5.12 1.27 5.06
C SER A 48 4.93 0.48 3.77
N ALA A 49 4.77 -0.84 3.88
CA ALA A 49 4.50 -1.70 2.74
C ALA A 49 3.17 -1.32 2.06
N ALA A 50 2.13 -1.03 2.84
CA ALA A 50 0.84 -0.61 2.31
C ALA A 50 0.88 0.76 1.62
N MET A 51 1.70 1.71 2.09
CA MET A 51 1.89 2.99 1.40
C MET A 51 2.66 2.80 0.08
N CYS A 52 3.63 1.88 0.04
CA CYS A 52 4.29 1.51 -1.21
C CYS A 52 3.30 0.88 -2.20
N TRP A 53 2.43 -0.02 -1.73
CA TRP A 53 1.32 -0.53 -2.55
C TRP A 53 0.39 0.59 -3.05
N ALA A 54 0.02 1.52 -2.18
CA ALA A 54 -0.85 2.63 -2.55
C ALA A 54 -0.22 3.49 -3.65
N ALA A 55 1.10 3.72 -3.63
CA ALA A 55 1.79 4.43 -4.71
C ALA A 55 1.59 3.74 -6.07
N LEU A 56 1.77 2.41 -6.14
CA LEU A 56 1.54 1.61 -7.34
C LEU A 56 0.07 1.64 -7.78
N ASP A 57 -0.88 1.47 -6.85
CA ASP A 57 -2.32 1.55 -7.15
C ASP A 57 -2.71 2.92 -7.73
N ARG A 58 -2.14 4.00 -7.19
CA ARG A 58 -2.41 5.35 -7.67
C ARG A 58 -1.79 5.63 -9.02
N LEU A 59 -0.58 5.12 -9.30
CA LEU A 59 0.00 5.19 -10.65
C LEU A 59 -0.87 4.50 -11.69
N ALA A 60 -1.42 3.32 -11.37
CA ALA A 60 -2.36 2.63 -12.26
C ALA A 60 -3.61 3.48 -12.56
N ARG A 61 -4.19 4.11 -11.53
CA ARG A 61 -5.37 4.98 -11.69
C ARG A 61 -5.05 6.25 -12.48
N ILE A 62 -3.89 6.88 -12.26
CA ILE A 62 -3.46 8.07 -12.99
C ILE A 62 -3.25 7.72 -14.46
N ALA A 63 -2.51 6.65 -14.77
CA ALA A 63 -2.30 6.18 -16.13
C ALA A 63 -3.63 5.90 -16.87
N GLN A 64 -4.61 5.33 -16.16
CA GLN A 64 -5.95 5.10 -16.71
C GLN A 64 -6.65 6.43 -17.07
N GLN A 65 -6.57 7.47 -16.24
CA GLN A 65 -7.15 8.78 -16.58
C GLN A 65 -6.47 9.45 -17.78
N MET A 66 -5.20 9.14 -18.00
CA MET A 66 -4.42 9.67 -19.12
C MET A 66 -4.59 8.85 -20.41
N ASN A 67 -5.46 7.82 -20.40
CA ASN A 67 -5.65 6.89 -21.50
C ASN A 67 -4.39 6.08 -21.87
N LEU A 68 -3.46 5.90 -20.92
CA LEU A 68 -2.25 5.08 -21.07
C LEU A 68 -2.54 3.63 -20.67
N ALA A 69 -3.34 2.93 -21.47
CA ALA A 69 -3.92 1.63 -21.10
C ALA A 69 -2.88 0.54 -20.74
N ALA A 70 -1.79 0.43 -21.51
CA ALA A 70 -0.75 -0.58 -21.26
C ALA A 70 -0.05 -0.34 -19.91
N GLU A 71 0.25 0.92 -19.58
CA GLU A 71 0.92 1.28 -18.34
C GLU A 71 -0.02 1.14 -17.14
N ALA A 72 -1.30 1.51 -17.32
CA ALA A 72 -2.31 1.28 -16.30
C ALA A 72 -2.42 -0.20 -15.93
N ALA A 73 -2.37 -1.09 -16.93
CA ALA A 73 -2.38 -2.54 -16.72
C ALA A 73 -1.11 -3.03 -16.02
N ASP A 74 0.08 -2.57 -16.41
CA ASP A 74 1.34 -2.95 -15.77
C ASP A 74 1.37 -2.53 -14.29
N TRP A 75 1.06 -1.26 -13.99
CA TRP A 75 1.01 -0.76 -12.62
C TRP A 75 -0.03 -1.49 -11.77
N ARG A 76 -1.21 -1.78 -12.34
CA ARG A 76 -2.25 -2.56 -11.66
C ARG A 76 -1.73 -3.94 -11.28
N GLN A 77 -1.09 -4.64 -12.23
CA GLN A 77 -0.54 -5.97 -11.97
C GLN A 77 0.53 -5.95 -10.85
N ARG A 78 1.42 -4.94 -10.84
CA ARG A 78 2.42 -4.76 -9.79
C ARG A 78 1.75 -4.51 -8.42
N ALA A 79 0.78 -3.60 -8.38
CA ALA A 79 0.04 -3.29 -7.15
C ALA A 79 -0.68 -4.55 -6.61
N ASP A 80 -1.36 -5.30 -7.46
CA ASP A 80 -2.12 -6.47 -7.03
C ASP A 80 -1.20 -7.57 -6.48
N LYS A 81 -0.04 -7.80 -7.11
CA LYS A 81 1.00 -8.72 -6.60
C LYS A 81 1.52 -8.28 -5.24
N LEU A 82 1.85 -7.00 -5.06
CA LEU A 82 2.35 -6.49 -3.78
C LEU A 82 1.28 -6.55 -2.69
N LYS A 83 0.03 -6.18 -3.01
CA LYS A 83 -1.11 -6.29 -2.09
C LYS A 83 -1.28 -7.71 -1.57
N ALA A 84 -1.27 -8.70 -2.46
CA ALA A 84 -1.43 -10.10 -2.08
C ALA A 84 -0.34 -10.53 -1.09
N ARG A 85 0.92 -10.15 -1.33
CA ARG A 85 2.06 -10.45 -0.44
C ARG A 85 1.96 -9.77 0.92
N ILE A 86 1.43 -8.54 0.97
CA ILE A 86 1.22 -7.82 2.23
C ILE A 86 0.12 -8.49 3.02
N LEU A 87 -1.05 -8.70 2.41
CA LEU A 87 -2.22 -9.26 3.10
C LEU A 87 -1.96 -10.67 3.65
N SER A 88 -1.21 -11.50 2.92
CA SER A 88 -0.88 -12.86 3.36
C SER A 88 0.08 -12.93 4.56
N ARG A 89 0.75 -11.83 4.90
CA ARG A 89 1.78 -11.78 5.95
C ARG A 89 1.46 -10.79 7.07
N ALA A 90 0.54 -9.87 6.83
CA ALA A 90 0.16 -8.84 7.79
C ALA A 90 -1.06 -9.21 8.64
N TRP A 91 -1.81 -10.25 8.28
CA TRP A 91 -2.99 -10.70 9.02
C TRP A 91 -2.59 -11.68 10.13
N SER A 92 -3.02 -11.41 11.35
CA SER A 92 -2.94 -12.36 12.47
C SER A 92 -4.33 -12.94 12.73
N GLU A 93 -4.45 -14.26 12.56
CA GLU A 93 -5.69 -14.98 12.89
C GLU A 93 -5.97 -14.98 14.40
N GLU A 94 -4.92 -15.01 15.22
CA GLU A 94 -5.05 -14.96 16.68
C GLU A 94 -5.61 -13.62 17.15
N ALA A 95 -5.11 -12.51 16.60
CA ALA A 95 -5.60 -11.18 16.94
C ALA A 95 -6.90 -10.81 16.20
N GLY A 96 -7.25 -11.53 15.13
CA GLY A 96 -8.34 -11.16 14.22
C GLY A 96 -8.12 -9.77 13.60
N ALA A 97 -6.87 -9.39 13.36
CA ALA A 97 -6.48 -8.03 12.96
C ALA A 97 -5.21 -8.01 12.12
N PHE A 98 -4.96 -6.87 11.46
CA PHE A 98 -3.67 -6.59 10.85
C PHE A 98 -2.64 -6.18 11.92
N VAL A 99 -1.42 -6.70 11.81
CA VAL A 99 -0.31 -6.46 12.74
C VAL A 99 0.71 -5.45 12.20
N GLU A 100 1.45 -4.80 13.10
CA GLU A 100 2.35 -3.67 12.85
C GLU A 100 3.43 -3.96 11.81
N SER A 101 3.87 -5.21 11.73
CA SER A 101 4.90 -5.68 10.80
C SER A 101 4.52 -7.02 10.21
N LEU A 102 4.95 -7.27 8.98
CA LEU A 102 4.78 -8.58 8.35
C LEU A 102 5.38 -9.68 9.22
N ASP A 103 4.65 -10.78 9.35
CA ASP A 103 4.98 -11.96 10.16
C ASP A 103 5.18 -11.64 11.67
N GLY A 104 4.66 -10.50 12.13
CA GLY A 104 4.70 -10.07 13.53
C GLY A 104 3.39 -10.31 14.29
N GLU A 105 3.35 -9.81 15.52
CA GLU A 105 2.21 -10.01 16.44
C GLU A 105 1.69 -8.69 17.05
N GLY A 106 2.44 -7.58 16.91
CA GLY A 106 2.08 -6.30 17.50
C GLY A 106 0.90 -5.64 16.80
N LEU A 107 0.03 -4.97 17.54
CA LEU A 107 -1.05 -4.15 16.97
C LEU A 107 -0.54 -2.73 16.67
N ASP A 108 -1.11 -2.09 15.65
CA ASP A 108 -0.80 -0.70 15.30
C ASP A 108 -2.06 0.05 14.85
N ALA A 109 -2.33 1.20 15.47
CA ALA A 109 -3.45 2.08 15.13
C ALA A 109 -3.35 2.63 13.70
N ALA A 110 -2.14 2.70 13.13
CA ALA A 110 -1.90 3.10 11.76
C ALA A 110 -2.63 2.20 10.73
N LEU A 111 -3.03 0.98 11.13
CA LEU A 111 -3.64 -0.01 10.25
C LEU A 111 -5.17 0.05 10.18
N LEU A 112 -5.81 1.03 10.84
CA LEU A 112 -7.27 1.20 10.78
C LEU A 112 -7.79 1.40 9.35
N PHE A 113 -7.00 2.00 8.45
CA PHE A 113 -7.39 2.13 7.04
C PHE A 113 -7.55 0.78 6.32
N ALA A 114 -6.91 -0.29 6.85
CA ALA A 114 -6.88 -1.60 6.23
C ALA A 114 -8.08 -2.48 6.61
N ALA A 115 -8.96 -2.02 7.50
CA ALA A 115 -10.10 -2.81 8.00
C ALA A 115 -10.98 -3.41 6.88
N GLY A 116 -11.15 -2.71 5.76
CA GLY A 116 -11.90 -3.19 4.59
C GLY A 116 -11.22 -4.30 3.77
N TYR A 117 -9.98 -4.68 4.09
CA TYR A 117 -9.21 -5.73 3.39
C TYR A 117 -9.07 -7.02 4.19
N ARG A 118 -9.83 -7.15 5.29
CA ARG A 118 -9.88 -8.35 6.10
C ARG A 118 -10.17 -9.61 5.25
N PRO A 119 -9.48 -10.74 5.49
CA PRO A 119 -9.78 -12.01 4.84
C PRO A 119 -11.23 -12.46 5.10
N ALA A 120 -11.88 -13.02 4.08
CA ALA A 120 -13.27 -13.50 4.20
C ALA A 120 -13.46 -14.62 5.22
N ALA A 121 -12.39 -15.35 5.56
CA ALA A 121 -12.41 -16.45 6.53
C ALA A 121 -12.32 -15.97 7.99
N ALA A 122 -11.97 -14.72 8.23
CA ALA A 122 -12.01 -14.17 9.57
C ALA A 122 -13.47 -13.89 9.93
N ASP A 123 -14.00 -14.49 11.01
CA ASP A 123 -15.33 -14.24 11.58
C ASP A 123 -15.28 -13.24 12.76
N GLY A 124 -16.24 -12.31 12.85
CA GLY A 124 -16.25 -11.22 13.85
C GLY A 124 -16.69 -9.85 13.28
N PRO A 125 -17.17 -8.90 14.10
CA PRO A 125 -17.74 -7.65 13.61
C PRO A 125 -16.69 -6.81 12.87
N ALA A 126 -16.97 -6.44 11.62
CA ALA A 126 -16.22 -5.39 10.95
C ALA A 126 -16.47 -4.05 11.67
N LEU A 127 -15.42 -3.26 11.89
CA LEU A 127 -15.57 -1.85 12.25
C LEU A 127 -16.37 -1.18 11.12
N ARG A 128 -17.63 -0.87 11.42
CA ARG A 128 -18.56 -0.18 10.51
C ARG A 128 -18.20 1.30 10.42
#